data_AF-A0A954S3T2-F1
#
_entry.id   AF-A0A954S3T2-F1
#
_cell.length_a   1.000
_cell.length_b   1.000
_cell.length_c   1.000
_cell.angle_alpha   90.00
_cell.angle_beta   90.00
_cell.angle_gamma   90.00
#
_symmetry.space_group_name_H-M   'P 1'
#
loop_
_entity.id
_entity.type
_entity.pdbx_description
1 polymer ?
#
loop_
_entity_poly.entity_id
_entity_poly.type
_entity_poly.pdbx_seq_one_letter_code
_entity_poly.pdbx_strand_id
1 'polypeptide(L)'
;MQAEVKRILWEEWDPIGVHPLGGPDDEYDSYVSSITRWILEGRDEVAIERYLTELRTNAIGLSPSRSDDDRRIAKLLVSLRDDDTHC
;
A
#
# COMPACT_ATOMS: atom_id res chain seq x y z
N MET A 1 -3.96 -10.81 6.91
CA MET A 1 -3.72 -10.06 5.65
C MET A 1 -4.35 -8.67 5.57
N GLN A 2 -5.70 -8.46 5.56
CA GLN A 2 -6.26 -7.10 5.40
C GLN A 2 -5.78 -6.11 6.48
N ALA A 3 -5.74 -6.53 7.75
CA ALA A 3 -5.23 -5.70 8.85
C ALA A 3 -3.74 -5.32 8.66
N GLU A 4 -2.94 -6.23 8.10
CA GLU A 4 -1.53 -5.99 7.83
C GLU A 4 -1.35 -5.00 6.67
N VAL A 5 -2.15 -5.15 5.61
CA VAL A 5 -2.19 -4.18 4.50
C VAL A 5 -2.61 -2.81 5.01
N LYS A 6 -3.66 -2.72 5.84
CA LYS A 6 -4.06 -1.45 6.48
C LYS A 6 -2.91 -0.82 7.26
N ARG A 7 -2.25 -1.61 8.10
CA ARG A 7 -1.10 -1.17 8.89
C ARG A 7 0.04 -0.63 8.03
N ILE A 8 0.42 -1.34 6.96
CA ILE A 8 1.47 -0.90 6.04
C ILE A 8 1.09 0.41 5.34
N LEU A 9 -0.15 0.55 4.86
CA LEU A 9 -0.58 1.79 4.21
C LEU A 9 -0.57 2.97 5.20
N TRP A 10 -1.01 2.74 6.44
CA TRP A 10 -1.10 3.74 7.49
C TRP A 10 0.26 4.14 8.09
N GLU A 11 1.13 3.19 8.40
CA GLU A 11 2.39 3.45 9.11
C GLU A 11 3.56 3.71 8.17
N GLU A 12 3.59 3.07 6.99
CA GLU A 12 4.78 3.01 6.13
C GLU A 12 4.64 3.78 4.80
N TRP A 13 3.45 3.76 4.19
CA TRP A 13 3.22 4.42 2.90
C TRP A 13 2.86 5.91 3.05
N ASP A 14 1.91 6.21 3.94
CA ASP A 14 1.38 7.54 4.31
C ASP A 14 1.89 8.71 3.44
N PRO A 15 1.42 8.80 2.18
CA PRO A 15 1.98 9.74 1.21
C PRO A 15 1.66 11.21 1.55
N ILE A 16 0.68 11.46 2.41
CA ILE A 16 0.26 12.81 2.84
C ILE A 16 0.78 13.17 4.24
N GLY A 17 1.36 12.23 4.98
CA GLY A 17 1.91 12.46 6.30
C GLY A 17 0.85 12.65 7.39
N VAL A 18 -0.32 12.02 7.26
CA VAL A 18 -1.44 12.19 8.20
C VAL A 18 -1.30 11.33 9.46
N HIS A 19 -0.62 10.19 9.38
CA HIS A 19 -0.38 9.31 10.53
C HIS A 19 0.38 9.99 11.68
N PRO A 20 1.55 10.64 11.46
CA PRO A 20 2.28 11.30 12.54
C PRO A 20 1.54 12.51 13.13
N LEU A 21 0.49 13.00 12.45
CA LEU A 21 -0.35 14.10 12.91
C LEU A 21 -1.56 13.63 13.73
N GLY A 22 -1.72 12.32 13.94
CA GLY A 22 -2.87 11.76 14.65
C GLY A 22 -4.16 11.87 13.84
N GLY A 23 -4.06 11.80 12.51
CA GLY A 23 -5.23 11.71 11.64
C GLY A 23 -6.06 10.44 11.85
N PRO A 24 -7.21 10.35 11.17
CA PRO A 24 -8.07 9.18 11.26
C PRO A 24 -7.39 7.97 10.60
N ASP A 25 -7.43 6.83 11.28
CA ASP A 25 -6.74 5.60 10.86
C ASP A 25 -7.44 4.88 9.68
N ASP A 26 -8.58 5.38 9.23
CA ASP A 26 -9.38 4.86 8.11
C ASP A 26 -9.13 5.58 6.78
N GLU A 27 -8.22 6.58 6.75
CA GLU A 27 -7.89 7.38 5.56
C GLU A 27 -7.59 6.52 4.31
N TYR A 28 -6.95 5.35 4.50
CA TYR A 28 -6.56 4.46 3.41
C TYR A 28 -7.42 3.20 3.26
N ASP A 29 -8.48 3.03 4.06
CA ASP A 29 -9.29 1.80 4.10
C ASP A 29 -9.93 1.47 2.74
N SER A 30 -10.23 2.49 1.95
CA SER A 30 -10.78 2.33 0.60
C SER A 30 -9.84 1.57 -0.37
N TYR A 31 -8.53 1.56 -0.11
CA TYR A 31 -7.53 0.89 -0.93
C TYR A 31 -7.15 -0.51 -0.40
N VAL A 32 -7.35 -0.75 0.90
CA VAL A 32 -6.98 -2.01 1.59
C VAL A 32 -7.61 -3.22 0.91
N SER A 33 -8.89 -3.14 0.58
CA SER A 33 -9.62 -4.26 -0.05
C SER A 33 -9.07 -4.60 -1.44
N SER A 34 -8.79 -3.58 -2.26
CA SER A 34 -8.27 -3.75 -3.62
C SER A 34 -6.86 -4.34 -3.61
N ILE A 35 -5.98 -3.81 -2.76
CA ILE A 35 -4.60 -4.27 -2.63
C ILE A 35 -4.55 -5.69 -2.08
N THR A 36 -5.33 -6.01 -1.05
CA THR A 36 -5.41 -7.36 -0.49
C THR A 36 -5.85 -8.38 -1.55
N ARG A 37 -6.85 -8.02 -2.35
CA ARG A 37 -7.30 -8.87 -3.46
C ARG A 37 -6.17 -9.11 -4.48
N TRP A 38 -5.40 -8.09 -4.81
CA TRP A 38 -4.30 -8.22 -5.77
C TRP A 38 -3.15 -9.10 -5.26
N ILE A 39 -2.81 -8.99 -3.98
CA ILE A 39 -1.82 -9.86 -3.33
C ILE A 39 -2.29 -11.33 -3.41
N LEU A 40 -3.56 -11.58 -3.07
CA LEU A 40 -4.20 -12.90 -3.16
C LEU A 40 -4.25 -13.48 -4.57
N GLU A 41 -4.49 -12.63 -5.58
CA GLU A 41 -4.50 -13.02 -7.00
C GLU A 41 -3.10 -13.30 -7.55
N GLY A 42 -2.05 -13.13 -6.76
CA GLY A 42 -0.69 -13.44 -7.18
C GLY A 42 -0.02 -12.34 -8.00
N ARG A 43 -0.52 -11.09 -7.93
CA ARG A 43 0.06 -9.95 -8.67
C ARG A 43 1.51 -9.74 -8.24
N ASP A 44 2.34 -9.29 -9.19
CA ASP A 44 3.74 -9.00 -8.95
C ASP A 44 3.95 -7.62 -8.31
N GLU A 45 5.16 -7.40 -7.81
CA GLU A 45 5.59 -6.13 -7.19
C GLU A 45 5.35 -4.94 -8.12
N VAL A 46 5.66 -5.08 -9.40
CA VAL A 46 5.56 -4.01 -10.40
C VAL A 46 4.10 -3.58 -10.60
N ALA A 47 3.15 -4.52 -10.59
CA ALA A 47 1.73 -4.18 -10.66
C ALA A 47 1.27 -3.38 -9.43
N ILE A 48 1.71 -3.77 -8.23
CA ILE A 48 1.35 -3.07 -6.99
C ILE A 48 2.00 -1.67 -6.94
N GLU A 49 3.29 -1.55 -7.29
CA GLU A 49 4.01 -0.28 -7.37
C GLU A 49 3.29 0.73 -8.28
N ARG A 50 2.91 0.28 -9.48
CA ARG A 50 2.17 1.11 -10.44
C ARG A 50 0.82 1.57 -9.88
N TYR A 51 0.11 0.68 -9.20
CA TYR A 51 -1.17 1.02 -8.59
C TYR A 51 -1.03 2.06 -7.47
N LEU A 52 -0.04 1.90 -6.58
CA LEU A 52 0.26 2.89 -5.54
C LEU A 52 0.64 4.25 -6.13
N THR A 53 1.43 4.25 -7.21
CA THR A 53 1.79 5.47 -7.94
C THR A 53 0.55 6.14 -8.53
N GLU A 54 -0.34 5.37 -9.18
CA GLU A 54 -1.59 5.88 -9.75
C GLU A 54 -2.54 6.44 -8.66
N LEU A 55 -2.64 5.80 -7.50
CA LEU A 55 -3.41 6.32 -6.37
C LEU A 55 -2.84 7.65 -5.87
N ARG A 56 -1.53 7.72 -5.66
CA ARG A 56 -0.82 8.93 -5.24
C ARG A 56 -1.08 10.09 -6.22
N THR A 57 -0.97 9.84 -7.52
CA THR A 57 -1.08 10.91 -8.52
C THR A 57 -2.51 11.29 -8.85
N ASN A 58 -3.40 10.32 -8.99
CA ASN A 58 -4.74 10.54 -9.55
C ASN A 58 -5.82 10.64 -8.49
N ALA A 59 -5.74 9.84 -7.41
CA ALA A 59 -6.73 9.88 -6.34
C ALA A 59 -6.38 10.93 -5.29
N ILE A 60 -5.11 11.00 -4.88
CA ILE A 60 -4.65 11.94 -3.83
C ILE A 60 -4.22 13.29 -4.43
N GLY A 61 -3.74 13.29 -5.69
CA GLY A 61 -3.33 14.53 -6.38
C GLY A 61 -1.92 15.00 -6.04
N LEU A 62 -1.06 14.12 -5.50
CA LEU A 62 0.34 14.43 -5.26
C LEU A 62 1.16 14.24 -6.54
N SER A 63 2.26 14.97 -6.66
CA SER A 63 3.23 14.67 -7.71
C SER A 63 3.76 13.24 -7.54
N PRO A 64 4.10 12.52 -8.64
CA PRO A 64 4.76 11.23 -8.51
C PRO A 64 6.01 11.42 -7.63
N SER A 65 6.07 10.68 -6.52
CA SER A 65 7.23 10.75 -5.62
C SER A 65 8.47 10.23 -6.35
N ARG A 66 9.65 10.51 -5.81
CA ARG A 66 10.87 9.79 -6.24
C ARG A 66 10.55 8.30 -6.16
N SER A 67 10.78 7.59 -7.26
CA SER A 67 10.26 6.24 -7.57
C SER A 67 10.64 5.12 -6.57
N ASP A 68 11.23 5.42 -5.42
CA ASP A 68 11.70 4.44 -4.45
C ASP A 68 10.66 4.11 -3.37
N ASP A 69 9.79 5.05 -2.98
CA ASP A 69 8.85 4.83 -1.87
C ASP A 69 7.75 3.83 -2.23
N ASP A 70 7.05 4.05 -3.35
CA ASP A 70 5.96 3.16 -3.79
C ASP A 70 6.48 1.76 -4.11
N ARG A 71 7.69 1.65 -4.65
CA ARG A 71 8.36 0.37 -4.89
C ARG A 71 8.73 -0.36 -3.61
N ARG A 72 9.24 0.36 -2.60
CA ARG A 72 9.52 -0.21 -1.27
C ARG A 72 8.23 -0.80 -0.68
N ILE A 73 7.14 -0.03 -0.69
CA ILE A 73 5.86 -0.48 -0.15
C ILE A 73 5.30 -1.67 -0.94
N ALA A 74 5.43 -1.66 -2.27
CA ALA A 74 5.02 -2.79 -3.10
C ALA A 74 5.73 -4.10 -2.70
N LYS A 75 7.04 -4.04 -2.43
CA LYS A 75 7.80 -5.21 -1.93
C LYS A 75 7.26 -5.74 -0.61
N LEU A 76 7.04 -4.85 0.37
CA LEU A 76 6.47 -5.21 1.67
C LEU A 76 5.09 -5.84 1.54
N LEU A 77 4.25 -5.33 0.62
CA LEU A 77 2.90 -5.86 0.39
C LEU A 77 2.93 -7.25 -0.26
N VAL A 78 3.81 -7.47 -1.24
CA VAL A 78 3.93 -8.78 -1.90
C VAL A 78 4.48 -9.84 -0.95
N SER A 79 5.42 -9.49 -0.06
CA SER A 79 6.01 -10.45 0.89
C SER A 79 4.99 -11.03 1.88
N LEU A 80 3.88 -10.33 2.13
CA LEU A 80 2.80 -10.83 3.00
C LEU A 80 2.22 -12.16 2.55
N ARG A 81 2.27 -12.46 1.24
CA ARG A 81 1.82 -13.76 0.71
C ARG A 81 2.74 -14.91 1.12
N ASP A 82 4.04 -14.63 1.17
CA ASP A 82 5.06 -15.64 1.43
C ASP A 82 5.09 -16.00 2.94
N ASP A 83 4.72 -15.06 3.80
CA ASP A 83 4.51 -15.27 5.25
C ASP A 83 3.24 -16.09 5.55
N ASP A 84 2.15 -15.93 4.78
CA ASP A 84 0.89 -16.69 4.96
C ASP A 84 1.05 -18.18 4.55
N THR A 85 2.06 -18.50 3.72
CA THR A 85 2.32 -19.87 3.24
C THR A 85 3.06 -20.76 4.26
N HIS A 86 3.45 -20.22 5.43
CA HIS A 86 4.14 -20.94 6.50
C HIS A 86 3.24 -21.37 7.68
N CYS A 87 1.91 -21.43 7.50
CA CYS A 87 0.97 -22.05 8.45
C CYS A 87 0.45 -23.41 7.98
#